data_AF-A0A0D8B9D0-F1
#
_entry.id   AF-A0A0D8B9D0-F1
#
_cell.length_a   1.000
_cell.length_b   1.000
_cell.length_c   1.000
_cell.angle_alpha   90.00
_cell.angle_beta   90.00
_cell.angle_gamma   90.00
#
_symmetry.space_group_name_H-M   'P 1'
#
loop_
_entity.id
_entity.type
_entity.pdbx_description
1 polymer ?
#
loop_
_entity_poly.entity_id
_entity_poly.type
_entity_poly.pdbx_seq_one_letter_code
_entity_poly.pdbx_strand_id
1 'polypeptide(L)'
;DPIVLTHARALLATTPEGRTAYLDADLHDPESILGAPELRATLDLTRPVALSLIATIHFFPDSDDPHALLRRLLQALPSGSHLTLTHATADYDEGMERVAATYRANGIPAQQRGRTEVARFFDGLDLLDPGLQIVHRWRPDDDTPDGLTDAQVSFYGAVGRKP
;
A
#
# COMPACT_ATOMS: atom_id res chain seq x y z
N ASP A 1 -7.99 15.02 2.14
CA ASP A 1 -7.57 15.76 0.91
C ASP A 1 -8.81 16.13 0.07
N PRO A 2 -9.11 17.44 -0.10
CA PRO A 2 -10.30 17.91 -0.83
C PRO A 2 -10.32 17.55 -2.33
N ILE A 3 -9.15 17.38 -2.96
CA ILE A 3 -9.04 17.02 -4.38
C ILE A 3 -9.41 15.54 -4.56
N VAL A 4 -8.94 14.67 -3.66
CA VAL A 4 -9.32 13.25 -3.63
C VAL A 4 -10.82 13.12 -3.39
N LEU A 5 -11.41 13.86 -2.45
CA LEU A 5 -12.85 13.82 -2.16
C LEU A 5 -13.72 14.11 -3.40
N THR A 6 -13.28 15.05 -4.23
CA THR A 6 -14.02 15.46 -5.43
C THR A 6 -13.97 14.38 -6.52
N HIS A 7 -12.82 13.73 -6.71
CA HIS A 7 -12.65 12.66 -7.70
C HIS A 7 -13.21 11.31 -7.21
N ALA A 8 -13.09 11.01 -5.91
CA ALA A 8 -13.62 9.78 -5.32
C ALA A 8 -15.14 9.69 -5.47
N ARG A 9 -15.89 10.79 -5.26
CA ARG A 9 -17.34 10.78 -5.49
C ARG A 9 -17.74 10.47 -6.93
N ALA A 10 -16.87 10.76 -7.91
CA ALA A 10 -17.11 10.43 -9.31
C ALA A 10 -16.72 8.98 -9.65
N LEU A 11 -15.74 8.41 -8.95
CA LEU A 11 -15.21 7.06 -9.20
C LEU A 11 -15.86 5.96 -8.36
N LEU A 12 -16.53 6.32 -7.25
CA LEU A 12 -17.23 5.38 -6.37
C LEU A 12 -18.67 5.11 -6.82
N ALA A 13 -18.88 5.00 -8.14
CA ALA A 13 -20.13 4.48 -8.68
C ALA A 13 -20.22 2.98 -8.36
N THR A 14 -21.07 2.62 -7.41
CA THR A 14 -21.30 1.22 -7.04
C THR A 14 -22.37 0.57 -7.90
N THR A 15 -22.28 -0.74 -8.07
CA THR A 15 -23.41 -1.55 -8.56
C THR A 15 -24.46 -1.70 -7.46
N PRO A 16 -25.71 -2.09 -7.80
CA PRO A 16 -26.77 -2.34 -6.82
C PRO A 16 -26.41 -3.39 -5.77
N GLU A 17 -25.60 -4.38 -6.14
CA GLU A 17 -25.17 -5.49 -5.26
C GLU A 17 -23.94 -5.12 -4.42
N GLY A 18 -23.14 -4.16 -4.88
CA GLY A 18 -21.89 -3.74 -4.26
C GLY A 18 -22.07 -2.61 -3.25
N ARG A 19 -20.99 -2.32 -2.51
CA ARG A 19 -20.89 -1.15 -1.62
C ARG A 19 -19.51 -0.54 -1.74
N THR A 20 -19.47 0.78 -1.70
CA THR A 20 -18.24 1.55 -1.66
C THR A 20 -18.40 2.72 -0.70
N ALA A 21 -17.35 3.03 0.04
CA ALA A 21 -17.31 4.21 0.89
C ALA A 21 -15.98 4.95 0.71
N TYR A 22 -16.02 6.24 0.97
CA TYR A 22 -14.86 7.11 1.06
C TYR A 22 -14.71 7.58 2.50
N LEU A 23 -13.46 7.64 2.96
CA LEU A 23 -13.11 8.19 4.27
C LEU A 23 -11.94 9.16 4.08
N ASP A 24 -12.10 10.40 4.55
CA ASP A 24 -10.96 11.32 4.70
C ASP A 24 -10.35 11.07 6.08
N ALA A 25 -9.32 10.23 6.12
CA ALA A 25 -8.63 9.84 7.34
C ALA A 25 -7.12 9.81 7.12
N ASP A 26 -6.39 10.04 8.20
CA ASP A 26 -4.93 9.95 8.23
C ASP A 26 -4.52 8.52 8.59
N LEU A 27 -3.65 7.93 7.77
CA LEU A 27 -3.14 6.59 7.99
C LEU A 27 -2.23 6.52 9.23
N HIS A 28 -1.66 7.64 9.70
CA HIS A 28 -0.97 7.73 11.00
C HIS A 28 -1.88 7.43 12.19
N ASP A 29 -3.21 7.52 12.02
CA ASP A 29 -4.20 7.14 13.02
C ASP A 29 -5.08 5.97 12.50
N PRO A 30 -4.60 4.72 12.60
CA PRO A 30 -5.37 3.54 12.21
C PRO A 30 -6.73 3.43 12.92
N GLU A 31 -6.88 3.97 14.13
CA GLU A 31 -8.16 3.92 14.87
C GLU A 31 -9.20 4.81 14.21
N SER A 32 -8.81 5.95 13.65
CA SER A 32 -9.73 6.80 12.88
C SER A 32 -10.32 6.04 11.68
N ILE A 33 -9.54 5.17 11.06
CA ILE A 33 -9.96 4.35 9.91
C ILE A 33 -10.82 3.17 10.37
N LEU A 34 -10.31 2.34 11.27
CA LEU A 34 -11.00 1.13 11.77
C LEU A 34 -12.26 1.47 12.58
N GLY A 35 -12.28 2.66 13.17
CA GLY A 35 -13.36 3.26 13.94
C GLY A 35 -14.48 3.85 13.09
N ALA A 36 -14.20 4.18 11.83
CA ALA A 36 -15.08 4.98 10.99
C ALA A 36 -16.45 4.29 10.77
N PRO A 37 -17.57 5.02 10.99
CA PRO A 37 -18.91 4.52 10.66
C PRO A 37 -19.04 4.04 9.21
N GLU A 38 -18.41 4.77 8.28
CA GLU A 38 -18.43 4.48 6.84
C GLU A 38 -17.77 3.13 6.52
N LEU A 39 -16.62 2.84 7.16
CA LEU A 39 -15.95 1.56 7.02
C LEU A 39 -16.81 0.43 7.57
N ARG A 40 -17.33 0.58 8.80
CA ARG A 40 -18.14 -0.45 9.47
C ARG A 40 -19.49 -0.71 8.81
N ALA A 41 -20.05 0.28 8.11
CA ALA A 41 -21.27 0.12 7.31
C ALA A 41 -21.01 -0.56 5.95
N THR A 42 -19.75 -0.60 5.51
CA THR A 42 -19.36 -1.09 4.17
C THR A 42 -18.70 -2.46 4.23
N LEU A 43 -17.80 -2.68 5.19
CA LEU A 43 -17.02 -3.91 5.33
C LEU A 43 -17.43 -4.69 6.58
N ASP A 44 -17.63 -6.00 6.40
CA ASP A 44 -17.72 -6.96 7.50
C ASP A 44 -16.30 -7.45 7.85
N LEU A 45 -15.72 -6.89 8.91
CA LEU A 45 -14.38 -7.24 9.38
C LEU A 45 -14.30 -8.62 10.08
N THR A 46 -15.39 -9.40 10.09
CA THR A 46 -15.34 -10.82 10.46
C THR A 46 -15.06 -11.73 9.26
N ARG A 47 -15.07 -11.18 8.05
CA ARG A 47 -14.76 -11.87 6.79
C ARG A 47 -13.44 -11.37 6.20
N PRO A 48 -12.74 -12.18 5.37
CA PRO A 48 -11.47 -11.77 4.76
C PRO A 48 -11.56 -10.44 3.99
N VAL A 49 -10.59 -9.57 4.21
CA VAL A 49 -10.45 -8.26 3.54
C VAL A 49 -9.10 -8.17 2.83
N ALA A 50 -9.07 -7.54 1.66
CA ALA A 50 -7.83 -7.13 1.02
C ALA A 50 -7.47 -5.69 1.44
N LEU A 51 -6.39 -5.54 2.21
CA LEU A 51 -5.80 -4.25 2.56
C LEU A 51 -4.78 -3.86 1.50
N SER A 52 -5.03 -2.76 0.79
CA SER A 52 -4.15 -2.26 -0.26
C SER A 52 -3.45 -0.97 0.18
N LEU A 53 -2.13 -1.02 0.32
CA LEU A 53 -1.25 0.10 0.63
C LEU A 53 -0.28 0.32 -0.53
N ILE A 54 -0.83 0.86 -1.62
CA ILE A 54 -0.14 1.06 -2.89
C ILE A 54 0.45 2.47 -2.90
N ALA A 55 1.74 2.58 -3.18
CA ALA A 55 2.48 3.83 -3.31
C ALA A 55 2.28 4.83 -2.14
N THR A 56 2.26 4.32 -0.91
CA THR A 56 1.92 5.10 0.30
C THR A 56 3.00 5.02 1.37
N ILE A 57 3.39 3.81 1.78
CA ILE A 57 4.25 3.59 2.97
C ILE A 57 5.67 4.18 2.85
N HIS A 58 6.15 4.48 1.65
CA HIS A 58 7.43 5.16 1.47
C HIS A 58 7.41 6.64 1.91
N PHE A 59 6.23 7.22 2.20
CA PHE A 59 6.11 8.52 2.85
C PHE A 59 6.08 8.43 4.39
N PHE A 60 6.22 7.24 4.96
CA PHE A 60 6.27 7.01 6.40
C PHE A 60 7.73 6.74 6.80
N PRO A 61 8.47 7.75 7.29
CA PRO A 61 9.80 7.53 7.84
C PRO A 61 9.76 6.58 9.04
N ASP A 62 10.90 6.00 9.40
CA ASP A 62 10.97 5.05 10.52
C ASP A 62 10.54 5.67 11.87
N SER A 63 10.61 7.00 12.01
CA SER A 63 10.09 7.72 13.18
C SER A 63 8.60 7.53 13.40
N ASP A 64 7.85 7.20 12.34
CA ASP A 64 6.40 7.00 12.39
C ASP A 64 6.03 5.52 12.61
N ASP A 65 7.03 4.64 12.76
CA ASP A 65 6.89 3.18 12.93
C ASP A 65 5.85 2.56 11.98
N PRO A 66 6.12 2.55 10.65
CA PRO A 66 5.19 1.99 9.67
C PRO A 66 4.91 0.49 9.92
N HIS A 67 5.82 -0.22 10.58
CA HIS A 67 5.59 -1.62 10.96
C HIS A 67 4.51 -1.74 12.04
N ALA A 68 4.50 -0.88 13.07
CA ALA A 68 3.43 -0.87 14.06
C ALA A 68 2.08 -0.51 13.44
N LEU A 69 2.06 0.48 12.55
CA LEU A 69 0.88 0.88 11.80
C LEU A 69 0.29 -0.29 11.01
N LEU A 70 1.11 -0.96 10.19
CA LEU A 70 0.68 -2.14 9.43
C LEU A 70 0.19 -3.26 10.33
N ARG A 71 0.92 -3.56 11.42
CA ARG A 71 0.49 -4.57 12.40
C ARG A 71 -0.88 -4.23 12.96
N ARG A 72 -1.16 -2.96 13.27
CA ARG A 72 -2.44 -2.54 13.85
C ARG A 72 -3.60 -2.75 12.87
N LEU A 73 -3.42 -2.36 11.60
CA LEU A 73 -4.41 -2.60 10.55
C LEU A 73 -4.65 -4.09 10.33
N LEU A 74 -3.58 -4.88 10.19
CA LEU A 74 -3.68 -6.33 9.96
C LEU A 74 -4.29 -7.09 11.13
N GLN A 75 -4.08 -6.64 12.38
CA GLN A 75 -4.71 -7.24 13.56
C GLN A 75 -6.23 -7.15 13.53
N ALA A 76 -6.79 -6.10 12.91
CA ALA A 76 -8.23 -5.92 12.79
C ALA A 76 -8.89 -6.81 11.72
N LEU A 77 -8.10 -7.45 10.86
CA LEU A 77 -8.61 -8.29 9.77
C LEU A 77 -8.54 -9.78 10.15
N PRO A 78 -9.48 -10.64 9.74
CA PRO A 78 -9.45 -12.05 10.10
C PRO A 78 -8.46 -12.85 9.23
N SER A 79 -8.16 -14.08 9.63
CA SER A 79 -7.39 -15.04 8.82
C SER A 79 -7.94 -15.17 7.39
N GLY A 80 -7.05 -15.34 6.42
CA GLY A 80 -7.39 -15.32 4.99
C GLY A 80 -7.50 -13.94 4.35
N SER A 81 -7.38 -12.87 5.13
CA SER A 81 -7.21 -11.50 4.61
C SER A 81 -5.88 -11.36 3.88
N HIS A 82 -5.72 -10.32 3.06
CA HIS A 82 -4.49 -10.09 2.29
C HIS A 82 -3.97 -8.67 2.50
N LEU A 83 -2.65 -8.52 2.47
CA LEU A 83 -1.94 -7.25 2.30
C LEU A 83 -1.40 -7.17 0.87
N THR A 84 -1.75 -6.13 0.14
CA THR A 84 -1.06 -5.73 -1.10
C THR A 84 -0.30 -4.44 -0.80
N LEU A 85 1.01 -4.45 -0.98
CA LEU A 85 1.84 -3.27 -0.71
C LEU A 85 2.85 -3.04 -1.81
N THR A 86 3.04 -1.78 -2.19
CA THR A 86 4.14 -1.35 -3.06
C THR A 86 4.99 -0.29 -2.37
N HIS A 87 6.29 -0.30 -2.64
CA HIS A 87 7.23 0.60 -2.00
C HIS A 87 8.32 1.03 -2.99
N ALA A 88 8.60 2.33 -3.03
CA ALA A 88 9.70 2.88 -3.83
C ALA A 88 11.04 2.36 -3.32
N THR A 89 11.99 2.14 -4.21
CA THR A 89 13.33 1.67 -3.83
C THR A 89 14.41 2.38 -4.64
N ALA A 90 15.59 2.53 -4.05
CA ALA A 90 16.78 3.02 -4.75
C ALA A 90 17.72 1.88 -5.17
N ASP A 91 17.32 0.61 -5.01
CA ASP A 91 18.16 -0.57 -5.32
C ASP A 91 18.63 -0.64 -6.79
N TYR A 92 17.90 -0.01 -7.73
CA TYR A 92 18.17 -0.09 -9.18
C TYR A 92 18.48 1.25 -9.83
N ASP A 93 18.11 2.36 -9.18
CA ASP A 93 18.40 3.72 -9.65
C ASP A 93 18.69 4.63 -8.44
N GLU A 94 19.94 5.08 -8.31
CA GLU A 94 20.34 6.07 -7.31
C GLU A 94 19.60 7.41 -7.47
N GLY A 95 19.03 7.67 -8.66
CA GLY A 95 18.11 8.76 -8.94
C GLY A 95 16.91 8.81 -7.99
N MET A 96 16.45 7.68 -7.48
CA MET A 96 15.32 7.60 -6.55
C MET A 96 15.59 8.27 -5.20
N GLU A 97 16.85 8.34 -4.77
CA GLU A 97 17.20 9.09 -3.57
C GLU A 97 17.19 10.60 -3.82
N ARG A 98 17.55 11.05 -5.03
CA ARG A 98 17.37 12.46 -5.43
C ARG A 98 15.89 12.84 -5.45
N VAL A 99 15.02 11.95 -5.97
CA VAL A 99 13.57 12.14 -5.92
C VAL A 99 13.08 12.25 -4.47
N ALA A 100 13.50 11.34 -3.59
CA ALA A 100 13.14 11.39 -2.17
C ALA A 100 13.63 12.69 -1.50
N ALA A 101 14.84 13.14 -1.81
CA ALA A 101 15.37 14.41 -1.33
C ALA A 101 14.54 15.61 -1.80
N THR A 102 14.03 15.59 -3.04
CA THR A 102 13.11 16.62 -3.55
C THR A 102 11.80 16.64 -2.75
N TYR A 103 11.20 15.48 -2.46
CA TYR A 103 10.01 15.42 -1.59
C TYR A 103 10.29 16.04 -0.22
N ARG A 104 11.38 15.64 0.44
CA ARG A 104 11.77 16.15 1.77
C ARG A 104 12.04 17.65 1.77
N ALA A 105 12.68 18.17 0.72
CA ALA A 105 12.92 19.60 0.55
C ALA A 105 11.62 20.42 0.42
N ASN A 106 10.52 19.78 0.00
CA ASN A 106 9.18 20.37 -0.08
C ASN A 106 8.30 20.02 1.13
N GLY A 107 8.87 19.51 2.22
CA GLY A 107 8.16 19.20 3.46
C GLY A 107 7.36 17.90 3.44
N ILE A 108 7.53 17.06 2.42
CA ILE A 108 6.88 15.74 2.33
C ILE A 108 7.90 14.68 2.77
N PRO A 109 7.68 13.96 3.89
CA PRO A 109 8.57 12.88 4.29
C PRO A 109 8.66 11.83 3.19
N ALA A 110 9.86 11.33 2.89
CA ALA A 110 10.06 10.26 1.92
C ALA A 110 11.29 9.45 2.31
N GLN A 111 11.11 8.14 2.44
CA GLN A 111 12.17 7.20 2.80
C GLN A 111 12.15 6.03 1.81
N GLN A 112 13.23 5.91 1.04
CA GLN A 112 13.48 4.75 0.20
C GLN A 112 13.90 3.57 1.10
N ARG A 113 13.48 2.37 0.72
CA ARG A 113 13.86 1.13 1.43
C ARG A 113 14.36 0.09 0.44
N GLY A 114 15.36 -0.68 0.85
CA GLY A 114 15.88 -1.79 0.06
C GLY A 114 14.99 -3.02 0.17
N ARG A 115 15.25 -4.04 -0.67
CA ARG A 115 14.47 -5.30 -0.71
C ARG A 115 14.19 -5.91 0.66
N THR A 116 15.22 -6.04 1.50
CA THR A 116 15.12 -6.68 2.82
C THR A 116 14.20 -5.91 3.76
N GLU A 117 14.28 -4.58 3.75
CA GLU A 117 13.44 -3.72 4.58
C GLU A 117 11.97 -3.78 4.12
N VAL A 118 11.74 -3.75 2.81
CA VAL A 118 10.38 -3.89 2.25
C VAL A 118 9.80 -5.27 2.56
N ALA A 119 10.60 -6.34 2.46
CA ALA A 119 10.14 -7.69 2.79
C ALA A 119 9.62 -7.81 4.24
N ARG A 120 10.20 -7.07 5.18
CA ARG A 120 9.78 -7.06 6.59
C ARG A 120 8.39 -6.50 6.83
N PHE A 121 7.80 -5.77 5.89
CA PHE A 121 6.38 -5.39 5.99
C PHE A 121 5.43 -6.59 5.89
N PHE A 122 5.92 -7.71 5.38
CA PHE A 122 5.16 -8.96 5.22
C PHE A 122 5.51 -10.01 6.27
N ASP A 123 6.27 -9.66 7.32
CA ASP A 123 6.62 -10.59 8.40
C ASP A 123 5.35 -11.21 9.03
N GLY A 124 5.30 -12.55 9.05
CA GLY A 124 4.14 -13.31 9.55
C GLY A 124 2.99 -13.48 8.56
N LEU A 125 3.16 -13.08 7.30
CA LEU A 125 2.22 -13.34 6.20
C LEU A 125 2.77 -14.40 5.25
N ASP A 126 1.86 -15.16 4.64
CA ASP A 126 2.18 -16.11 3.57
C ASP A 126 2.25 -15.35 2.24
N LEU A 127 3.47 -15.05 1.76
CA LEU A 127 3.65 -14.39 0.47
C LEU A 127 3.11 -15.25 -0.68
N LEU A 128 2.25 -14.66 -1.50
CA LEU A 128 1.80 -15.29 -2.75
C LEU A 128 2.92 -15.27 -3.78
N ASP A 129 3.05 -16.36 -4.55
CA ASP A 129 3.98 -16.43 -5.68
C ASP A 129 3.72 -15.27 -6.68
N PRO A 130 4.77 -14.57 -7.16
CA PRO A 130 6.22 -14.85 -7.05
C PRO A 130 6.95 -14.21 -5.84
N GLY A 131 6.23 -13.86 -4.79
CA GLY A 131 6.74 -13.14 -3.62
C GLY A 131 7.01 -11.68 -3.92
N LEU A 132 8.04 -11.10 -3.28
CA LEU A 132 8.45 -9.72 -3.48
C LEU A 132 9.21 -9.56 -4.80
N GLN A 133 8.67 -8.77 -5.72
CA GLN A 133 9.26 -8.47 -7.03
C GLN A 133 9.24 -6.98 -7.31
N ILE A 134 9.99 -6.52 -8.31
CA ILE A 134 9.69 -5.23 -8.93
C ILE A 134 8.33 -5.34 -9.63
N VAL A 135 7.47 -4.33 -9.48
CA VAL A 135 6.04 -4.44 -9.81
C VAL A 135 5.75 -4.89 -11.25
N HIS A 136 6.57 -4.50 -12.24
CA HIS A 136 6.39 -4.95 -13.63
C HIS A 136 6.68 -6.45 -13.86
N ARG A 137 7.26 -7.14 -12.87
CA ARG A 137 7.52 -8.59 -12.91
C ARG A 137 6.52 -9.39 -12.06
N TRP A 138 5.60 -8.72 -11.37
CA TRP A 138 4.63 -9.38 -10.51
C TRP A 138 3.41 -9.80 -11.33
N ARG A 139 3.38 -11.07 -11.75
CA ARG A 139 2.31 -11.67 -12.59
C ARG A 139 1.94 -10.80 -13.81
N PRO A 140 2.91 -10.49 -14.70
CA PRO A 140 2.65 -9.67 -15.88
C PRO A 140 1.62 -10.33 -16.80
N ASP A 141 0.84 -9.51 -17.47
CA ASP A 141 -0.14 -9.87 -18.49
C ASP A 141 0.23 -9.26 -19.85
N ASP A 142 -0.62 -9.51 -20.86
CA ASP A 142 -0.40 -9.05 -22.23
C ASP A 142 -0.39 -7.51 -22.37
N ASP A 143 -0.92 -6.79 -21.38
CA ASP A 143 -0.94 -5.32 -21.34
C ASP A 143 0.30 -4.72 -20.66
N THR A 144 1.17 -5.56 -20.07
CA THR A 144 2.40 -5.11 -19.41
C THR A 144 3.42 -4.66 -20.47
N PRO A 145 3.94 -3.41 -20.43
CA PRO A 145 4.87 -2.94 -21.45
C PRO A 145 6.19 -3.72 -21.50
N ASP A 146 6.56 -4.16 -22.70
CA ASP A 146 7.85 -4.79 -22.95
C ASP A 146 9.03 -3.83 -22.76
N GLY A 147 10.18 -4.38 -22.38
CA GLY A 147 11.46 -3.65 -22.34
C GLY A 147 11.63 -2.69 -21.16
N LEU A 148 10.71 -2.67 -20.20
CA LEU A 148 10.90 -1.96 -18.94
C LEU A 148 12.07 -2.56 -18.15
N THR A 149 12.99 -1.70 -17.73
CA THR A 149 14.06 -2.06 -16.80
C THR A 149 13.60 -1.90 -15.35
N ASP A 150 14.24 -2.63 -14.43
CA ASP A 150 13.98 -2.47 -12.99
C ASP A 150 14.21 -1.02 -12.54
N ALA A 151 15.22 -0.34 -13.09
CA ALA A 151 15.54 1.06 -12.80
C ALA A 151 14.44 2.02 -13.21
N GLN A 152 13.80 1.81 -14.37
CA GLN A 152 12.68 2.65 -14.83
C GLN A 152 11.43 2.50 -13.95
N VAL A 153 11.28 1.36 -13.26
CA VAL A 153 10.10 1.08 -12.44
C VAL A 153 10.35 1.40 -10.97
N SER A 154 11.48 0.97 -10.41
CA SER A 154 11.98 1.29 -9.05
C SER A 154 10.95 1.18 -7.92
N PHE A 155 10.03 0.22 -8.03
CA PHE A 155 9.04 -0.10 -7.00
C PHE A 155 8.99 -1.60 -6.77
N TYR A 156 9.17 -2.01 -5.52
CA TYR A 156 8.83 -3.37 -5.10
C TYR A 156 7.32 -3.50 -4.90
N GLY A 157 6.78 -4.70 -5.13
CA GLY A 157 5.42 -5.08 -4.87
C GLY A 157 5.29 -6.54 -4.46
N ALA A 158 4.34 -6.81 -3.57
CA ALA A 158 3.99 -8.16 -3.13
C ALA A 158 2.54 -8.21 -2.61
N VAL A 159 2.02 -9.44 -2.55
CA VAL A 159 0.77 -9.77 -1.87
C VAL A 159 1.06 -10.84 -0.82
N GLY A 160 0.68 -10.58 0.44
CA GLY A 160 0.80 -11.53 1.55
C GLY A 160 -0.57 -11.89 2.11
N ARG A 161 -0.84 -13.18 2.25
CA ARG A 161 -2.04 -13.70 2.91
C ARG A 161 -1.80 -13.78 4.43
N LYS A 162 -2.74 -13.28 5.22
CA LYS A 162 -2.76 -13.49 6.68
C LYS A 162 -3.13 -14.96 6.96
N PRO A 163 -2.30 -15.72 7.70
CA PRO A 163 -2.57 -17.11 8.04
C PRO A 163 -3.97 -17.33 8.59
#